data_AF-A0A0M8VHS6-F1
#
_entry.id   AF-A0A0M8VHS6-F1
#
_cell.length_a   1.000
_cell.length_b   1.000
_cell.length_c   1.000
_cell.angle_alpha   90.00
_cell.angle_beta   90.00
_cell.angle_gamma   90.00
#
_symmetry.space_group_name_H-M   'P 1'
#
loop_
_entity.id
_entity.type
_entity.pdbx_description
1 polymer ?
#
loop_
_entity_poly.entity_id
_entity_poly.type
_entity_poly.pdbx_seq_one_letter_code
_entity_poly.pdbx_strand_id
1 'polypeptide(L)'
;LPTHQAMTLFDTATTTTHPLLAISPLDHTTLRTRHQVSTPLFRELVPEGPRRASDAHGGSTSSLAQRLQGLASAQRAQALIDLVRAQVAAVLGHADPSTIAADRAFQDLGFDSLTAVELRNQLTKTTGLRL
;
A
#
# COMPACT_ATOMS: atom_id res chain seq x y z
N LEU A 1 23.40 26.29 0.68
CA LEU A 1 22.69 27.58 0.54
C LEU A 1 21.96 27.86 1.84
N PRO A 2 22.09 29.04 2.47
CA PRO A 2 21.31 29.39 3.65
C PRO A 2 19.81 29.36 3.35
N THR A 3 19.00 28.88 4.30
CA THR A 3 17.55 28.66 4.09
C THR A 3 16.82 29.91 3.62
N HIS A 4 17.09 31.07 4.24
CA HIS A 4 16.47 32.35 3.85
C HIS A 4 16.76 32.73 2.39
N GLN A 5 18.00 32.52 1.94
CA GLN A 5 18.41 32.80 0.58
C GLN A 5 17.76 31.81 -0.43
N ALA A 6 17.61 30.54 -0.04
CA ALA A 6 16.90 29.54 -0.83
C ALA A 6 15.41 29.88 -1.01
N MET A 7 14.74 30.31 0.06
CA MET A 7 13.33 30.72 0.02
C MET A 7 13.13 31.98 -0.84
N THR A 8 14.01 32.97 -0.71
CA THR A 8 13.93 34.19 -1.54
C THR A 8 14.04 33.86 -3.03
N LEU A 9 14.96 32.95 -3.42
CA LEU A 9 15.10 32.51 -4.81
C LEU A 9 13.89 31.68 -5.28
N PHE A 10 13.32 30.84 -4.41
CA PHE A 10 12.11 30.07 -4.72
C PHE A 10 10.91 30.99 -4.94
N ASP A 11 10.67 31.95 -4.05
CA ASP A 11 9.58 32.93 -4.17
C ASP A 11 9.73 33.73 -5.46
N THR A 12 10.95 34.17 -5.78
CA THR A 12 11.25 34.86 -7.03
C THR A 12 10.92 33.99 -8.25
N ALA A 13 11.27 32.70 -8.23
CA ALA A 13 10.96 31.76 -9.31
C ALA A 13 9.45 31.63 -9.55
N THR A 14 8.61 31.70 -8.52
CA THR A 14 7.14 31.62 -8.68
C THR A 14 6.53 32.81 -9.44
N THR A 15 7.25 33.94 -9.52
CA THR A 15 6.81 35.12 -10.28
C THR A 15 7.19 35.07 -11.77
N THR A 16 8.00 34.09 -12.16
CA THR A 16 8.45 33.92 -13.55
C THR A 16 7.52 33.01 -14.34
N THR A 17 7.30 33.32 -15.62
CA THR A 17 6.43 32.56 -16.54
C THR A 17 7.14 31.41 -17.26
N HIS A 18 8.45 31.24 -17.04
CA HIS A 18 9.25 30.21 -17.70
C HIS A 18 9.66 29.14 -16.69
N PRO A 19 9.72 27.86 -17.11
CA PRO A 19 10.19 26.80 -16.22
C PRO A 19 11.67 27.00 -15.87
N LEU A 20 11.99 26.88 -14.58
CA LEU A 20 13.35 26.99 -14.06
C LEU A 20 13.78 25.65 -13.44
N LEU A 21 14.96 25.15 -13.83
CA LEU A 21 15.53 23.93 -13.27
C LEU A 21 16.34 24.27 -12.01
N ALA A 22 16.00 23.63 -10.90
CA ALA A 22 16.77 23.71 -9.66
C ALA A 22 17.34 22.34 -9.31
N ILE A 23 18.64 22.28 -9.02
CA ILE A 23 19.30 21.08 -8.49
C ILE A 23 19.47 21.30 -6.99
N SER A 24 18.76 20.51 -6.19
CA SER A 24 18.92 20.48 -4.74
C SER A 24 19.23 19.07 -4.29
N PRO A 25 20.23 18.89 -3.40
CA PRO A 25 20.41 17.61 -2.72
C PRO A 25 19.17 17.34 -1.86
N LEU A 26 18.58 16.16 -2.03
CA LEU A 26 17.44 15.70 -1.24
C LEU A 26 17.89 14.51 -0.38
N ASP A 27 17.62 14.59 0.92
CA ASP A 27 17.84 13.45 1.82
C ASP A 27 16.58 12.58 1.86
N HIS A 28 16.58 11.56 1.00
CA HIS A 28 15.48 10.61 0.87
C HIS A 28 15.20 9.83 2.17
N THR A 29 16.17 9.66 3.06
CA THR A 29 15.99 8.91 4.32
C THR A 29 15.17 9.71 5.33
N THR A 30 15.43 11.01 5.41
CA THR A 30 14.67 11.93 6.26
C THR A 30 13.25 12.13 5.74
N LEU A 31 13.09 12.27 4.41
CA LEU A 31 11.78 12.35 3.75
C LEU A 31 10.93 11.11 4.06
N ARG A 32 11.54 9.91 3.98
CA ARG A 32 10.89 8.64 4.27
C ARG A 32 10.38 8.52 5.72
N THR A 33 11.12 9.07 6.67
CA THR A 33 10.82 8.95 8.12
C THR A 33 9.82 9.99 8.60
N ARG A 34 9.73 11.14 7.91
CA ARG A 34 8.91 12.29 8.31
C ARG A 34 7.52 12.34 7.66
N HIS A 35 7.11 11.27 6.96
CA HIS A 35 5.86 11.11 6.21
C HIS A 35 4.55 11.14 7.02
N GLN A 36 4.46 11.96 8.08
CA GLN A 36 3.17 12.27 8.72
C GLN A 36 2.34 13.30 7.92
N VAL A 37 2.89 13.89 6.85
CA VAL A 37 2.14 14.71 5.89
C VAL A 37 2.44 14.20 4.49
N SER A 38 1.52 13.41 3.94
CA SER A 38 1.59 12.79 2.61
C SER A 38 1.41 13.81 1.49
N THR A 39 2.49 14.53 1.19
CA THR A 39 2.80 15.17 -0.09
C THR A 39 2.60 14.32 -1.36
N PRO A 40 1.57 14.41 -2.22
CA PRO A 40 1.53 13.60 -3.45
C PRO A 40 2.75 13.83 -4.35
N LEU A 41 3.29 15.05 -4.33
CA LEU A 41 4.47 15.48 -5.07
C LEU A 41 5.76 14.71 -4.72
N PHE A 42 5.86 14.14 -3.51
CA PHE A 42 7.05 13.43 -3.07
C PHE A 42 7.02 11.92 -3.36
N ARG A 43 5.90 11.38 -3.86
CA ARG A 43 5.74 9.95 -4.12
C ARG A 43 6.66 9.44 -5.24
N GLU A 44 6.94 10.28 -6.23
CA GLU A 44 7.84 9.94 -7.34
C GLU A 44 9.32 10.16 -6.99
N LEU A 45 9.61 11.13 -6.13
CA LEU A 45 10.98 11.49 -5.72
C LEU A 45 11.53 10.60 -4.61
N VAL A 46 10.65 10.01 -3.80
CA VAL A 46 11.00 8.94 -2.87
C VAL A 46 10.31 7.69 -3.40
N PRO A 47 10.94 6.96 -4.34
CA PRO A 47 10.47 5.62 -4.64
C PRO A 47 10.32 4.92 -3.29
N GLU A 48 9.15 4.35 -3.00
CA GLU A 48 9.04 3.35 -1.96
C GLU A 48 10.09 2.30 -2.34
N GLY A 49 11.28 2.39 -1.72
CA GLY A 49 12.46 1.69 -2.20
C GLY A 49 12.12 0.23 -2.44
N PRO A 50 12.76 -0.45 -3.41
CA PRO A 50 12.37 -1.78 -3.85
C PRO A 50 12.06 -2.55 -2.59
N ARG A 51 10.79 -2.93 -2.42
CA ARG A 51 10.37 -3.70 -1.26
C ARG A 51 11.24 -4.93 -1.36
N ARG A 52 12.37 -4.91 -0.64
CA ARG A 52 13.15 -6.10 -0.37
C ARG A 52 12.06 -6.97 0.18
N ALA A 53 11.69 -7.97 -0.61
CA ALA A 53 10.95 -9.09 -0.13
C ALA A 53 11.82 -9.57 1.01
N SER A 54 11.52 -9.07 2.22
CA SER A 54 11.98 -9.70 3.42
C SER A 54 11.57 -11.14 3.21
N ASP A 55 12.52 -12.04 3.35
CA ASP A 55 12.30 -13.46 3.57
C ASP A 55 11.47 -13.65 4.86
N ALA A 56 10.27 -13.11 4.85
CA ALA A 56 9.17 -13.33 5.76
C ALA A 56 8.15 -14.28 5.10
N HIS A 57 8.55 -14.97 4.02
CA HIS A 57 7.83 -16.12 3.49
C HIS A 57 7.71 -17.27 4.50
N GLY A 58 8.42 -17.21 5.64
CA GLY A 58 8.25 -18.11 6.79
C GLY A 58 7.31 -17.62 7.89
N GLY A 59 7.01 -16.31 7.97
CA GLY A 59 6.24 -15.73 9.09
C GLY A 59 4.74 -15.72 8.86
N SER A 60 4.29 -15.23 7.69
CA SER A 60 2.86 -15.10 7.40
C SER A 60 2.23 -16.44 6.99
N THR A 61 2.91 -17.21 6.14
CA THR A 61 2.48 -18.56 5.72
C THR A 61 2.38 -19.51 6.91
N SER A 62 3.37 -19.53 7.80
CA SER A 62 3.31 -20.40 8.98
C SER A 62 2.22 -19.96 9.95
N SER A 63 2.00 -18.65 10.14
CA SER A 63 0.93 -18.15 11.01
C SER A 63 -0.48 -18.51 10.51
N LEU A 64 -0.74 -18.40 9.20
CA LEU A 64 -2.02 -18.78 8.61
C LEU A 64 -2.19 -20.31 8.60
N ALA A 65 -1.18 -21.06 8.18
CA ALA A 65 -1.22 -22.51 8.16
C ALA A 65 -1.44 -23.08 9.58
N GLN A 66 -0.75 -22.54 10.58
CA GLN A 66 -0.90 -22.95 11.98
C GLN A 66 -2.29 -22.64 12.54
N ARG A 67 -2.85 -21.46 12.22
CA ARG A 67 -4.23 -21.10 12.59
C ARG A 67 -5.26 -22.02 11.95
N LEU A 68 -5.04 -22.44 10.70
CA LEU A 68 -5.96 -23.35 9.99
C LEU A 68 -5.83 -24.80 10.46
N GLN A 69 -4.64 -25.28 10.81
CA GLN A 69 -4.43 -26.68 11.22
C GLN A 69 -5.29 -27.08 12.44
N GLY A 70 -5.51 -26.18 13.40
CA GLY A 70 -6.34 -26.42 14.57
C GLY A 70 -7.86 -26.39 14.34
N LEU A 71 -8.33 -26.03 13.14
CA LEU A 71 -9.75 -25.85 12.84
C LEU A 71 -10.35 -27.06 12.12
N ALA A 72 -11.64 -27.31 12.34
CA ALA A 72 -12.42 -28.23 11.53
C ALA A 72 -12.58 -27.68 10.09
N SER A 73 -12.85 -28.56 9.11
CA SER A 73 -12.90 -28.17 7.68
C SER A 73 -13.84 -26.98 7.40
N ALA A 74 -15.05 -26.99 7.96
CA ALA A 74 -16.01 -25.90 7.80
C ALA A 74 -15.50 -24.57 8.41
N GLN A 75 -14.81 -24.64 9.54
CA GLN A 75 -14.22 -23.46 10.20
C GLN A 75 -13.02 -22.92 9.44
N ARG A 76 -12.25 -23.79 8.76
CA ARG A 76 -11.15 -23.37 7.86
C ARG A 76 -11.70 -22.58 6.68
N ALA A 77 -12.76 -23.08 6.04
CA ALA A 77 -13.40 -22.39 4.93
C ALA A 77 -13.92 -21.01 5.35
N GLN A 78 -14.60 -20.91 6.50
CA GLN A 78 -15.07 -19.63 7.01
C GLN A 78 -13.91 -18.67 7.32
N ALA A 79 -12.85 -19.15 7.97
CA ALA A 79 -11.67 -18.33 8.27
C ALA A 79 -10.98 -17.77 7.00
N LEU A 80 -10.97 -18.56 5.92
CA LEU A 80 -10.46 -18.12 4.62
C LEU A 80 -11.38 -17.08 3.97
N ILE A 81 -12.70 -17.27 4.04
CA ILE A 81 -13.68 -16.29 3.54
C ILE A 81 -13.52 -14.96 4.28
N ASP A 82 -13.41 -15.00 5.61
CA ASP A 82 -13.25 -13.80 6.44
C ASP A 82 -11.94 -13.06 6.10
N LEU A 83 -10.86 -13.80 5.83
CA LEU A 83 -9.60 -13.22 5.38
C LEU A 83 -9.75 -12.50 4.04
N VAL A 84 -10.39 -13.14 3.06
CA VAL A 84 -10.59 -12.54 1.74
C VAL A 84 -11.47 -11.29 1.87
N ARG A 85 -12.58 -11.36 2.62
CA ARG A 85 -13.45 -10.21 2.91
C ARG A 85 -12.69 -9.04 3.53
N ALA A 86 -11.81 -9.31 4.49
CA ALA A 86 -11.00 -8.27 5.12
C ALA A 86 -10.09 -7.56 4.11
N GLN A 87 -9.48 -8.30 3.18
CA GLN A 87 -8.64 -7.68 2.15
C GLN A 87 -9.44 -6.94 1.09
N VAL A 88 -10.61 -7.45 0.70
CA VAL A 88 -11.50 -6.76 -0.23
C VAL A 88 -11.98 -5.43 0.39
N ALA A 89 -12.37 -5.43 1.67
CA ALA A 89 -12.76 -4.23 2.38
C ALA A 89 -11.62 -3.21 2.49
N ALA A 90 -10.39 -3.68 2.75
CA ALA A 90 -9.22 -2.81 2.79
C ALA A 90 -8.92 -2.15 1.43
N VAL A 91 -9.04 -2.88 0.32
CA VAL A 91 -8.82 -2.36 -1.04
C VAL A 91 -9.91 -1.37 -1.44
N LEU A 92 -11.18 -1.66 -1.11
CA LEU A 92 -12.31 -0.78 -1.42
C LEU A 92 -12.52 0.37 -0.42
N GLY A 93 -11.74 0.41 0.66
CA GLY A 93 -11.88 1.43 1.72
C GLY A 93 -13.13 1.27 2.60
N HIS A 94 -13.69 0.06 2.69
CA HIS A 94 -14.79 -0.25 3.59
C HIS A 94 -14.28 -0.50 5.01
N ALA A 95 -14.92 0.13 6.00
CA ALA A 95 -14.55 -0.01 7.41
C ALA A 95 -14.92 -1.39 7.99
N ASP A 96 -15.97 -2.02 7.47
CA ASP A 96 -16.49 -3.30 7.97
C ASP A 96 -16.46 -4.39 6.88
N PRO A 97 -15.60 -5.42 7.02
CA PRO A 97 -15.52 -6.56 6.12
C PRO A 97 -16.79 -7.43 6.06
N SER A 98 -17.62 -7.42 7.12
CA SER A 98 -18.83 -8.25 7.18
C SER A 98 -19.91 -7.80 6.19
N THR A 99 -19.83 -6.55 5.73
CA THR A 99 -20.72 -5.98 4.70
C THR A 99 -20.47 -6.54 3.31
N ILE A 100 -19.34 -7.23 3.10
CA ILE A 100 -18.99 -7.81 1.81
C ILE A 100 -19.63 -9.19 1.66
N ALA A 101 -20.64 -9.27 0.80
CA ALA A 101 -21.29 -10.53 0.42
C ALA A 101 -20.27 -11.48 -0.24
N ALA A 102 -20.14 -12.71 0.28
CA ALA A 102 -19.13 -13.67 -0.19
C ALA A 102 -19.52 -14.35 -1.52
N ASP A 103 -20.79 -14.25 -1.88
CA ASP A 103 -21.43 -14.81 -3.05
C ASP A 103 -21.57 -13.79 -4.20
N ARG A 104 -21.18 -12.53 -3.99
CA ARG A 104 -21.20 -11.51 -5.06
C ARG A 104 -19.94 -11.54 -5.91
N ALA A 105 -20.11 -11.25 -7.19
CA ALA A 105 -18.98 -11.06 -8.09
C ALA A 105 -18.20 -9.79 -7.70
N PHE A 106 -16.88 -9.82 -7.85
CA PHE A 106 -16.02 -8.67 -7.57
C PHE A 106 -16.40 -7.43 -8.39
N GLN A 107 -16.83 -7.62 -9.64
CA GLN A 107 -17.26 -6.52 -10.52
C GLN A 107 -18.47 -5.77 -9.93
N ASP A 108 -19.42 -6.48 -9.32
CA ASP A 108 -20.60 -5.90 -8.68
C ASP A 108 -20.26 -5.15 -7.38
N LEU A 109 -19.04 -5.37 -6.85
CA LEU A 109 -18.48 -4.66 -5.70
C LEU A 109 -17.62 -3.45 -6.12
N GLY A 110 -17.52 -3.17 -7.42
CA GLY A 110 -16.73 -2.05 -7.94
C GLY A 110 -15.26 -2.37 -8.20
N PHE A 111 -14.88 -3.64 -8.30
CA PHE A 111 -13.53 -4.00 -8.74
C PHE A 111 -13.31 -3.72 -10.22
N ASP A 112 -12.13 -3.19 -10.51
CA ASP A 112 -11.55 -3.00 -11.83
C ASP A 112 -10.21 -3.76 -11.95
N SER A 113 -9.51 -3.59 -13.07
CA SER A 113 -8.23 -4.28 -13.30
C SER A 113 -7.13 -3.85 -12.32
N LEU A 114 -7.14 -2.60 -11.83
CA LEU A 114 -6.11 -2.10 -10.92
C LEU A 114 -6.31 -2.66 -9.51
N THR A 115 -7.53 -2.53 -8.99
CA THR A 115 -7.93 -3.04 -7.67
C THR A 115 -7.83 -4.58 -7.59
N ALA A 116 -8.07 -5.29 -8.70
CA ALA A 116 -7.83 -6.74 -8.78
C ALA A 116 -6.36 -7.12 -8.56
N VAL A 117 -5.43 -6.36 -9.17
CA VAL A 117 -3.98 -6.58 -8.99
C VAL A 117 -3.56 -6.24 -7.56
N GLU A 118 -4.10 -5.18 -6.97
CA GLU A 118 -3.86 -4.82 -5.57
C GLU A 118 -4.33 -5.91 -4.60
N LEU A 119 -5.55 -6.42 -4.77
CA LEU A 119 -6.07 -7.52 -3.98
C LEU A 119 -5.19 -8.78 -4.08
N ARG A 120 -4.77 -9.16 -5.29
CA ARG A 120 -3.86 -10.29 -5.49
C ARG A 120 -2.56 -10.10 -4.72
N ASN A 121 -1.94 -8.94 -4.85
CA ASN A 121 -0.67 -8.64 -4.17
C ASN A 121 -0.83 -8.69 -2.64
N GLN A 122 -1.95 -8.19 -2.12
CA GLN A 122 -2.26 -8.19 -0.70
C GLN A 122 -2.55 -9.60 -0.17
N LEU A 123 -3.23 -10.45 -0.94
CA LEU A 123 -3.44 -11.86 -0.63
C LEU A 123 -2.13 -12.65 -0.66
N THR A 124 -1.27 -12.44 -1.66
CA THR A 124 0.08 -13.03 -1.71
C THR A 124 0.90 -12.63 -0.49
N LYS A 125 0.83 -11.37 -0.07
CA LYS A 125 1.53 -10.90 1.14
C LYS A 125 1.00 -11.56 2.41
N THR A 126 -0.31 -11.71 2.54
CA THR A 126 -0.95 -12.24 3.76
C THR A 126 -0.80 -13.76 3.88
N THR A 127 -0.98 -14.47 2.77
CA THR A 127 -0.93 -15.94 2.71
C THR A 127 0.49 -16.47 2.51
N GLY A 128 1.39 -15.65 1.97
CA GLY A 128 2.71 -16.06 1.51
C GLY A 128 2.69 -17.00 0.30
N LEU A 129 1.54 -17.14 -0.36
CA LEU A 129 1.37 -17.93 -1.58
C LEU A 129 1.49 -17.04 -2.82
N ARG A 130 2.13 -17.57 -3.87
CA ARG A 130 2.19 -16.90 -5.18
C ARG A 130 0.88 -17.17 -5.95
N LEU A 131 0.19 -16.10 -6.32
CA LEU A 131 -1.11 -16.10 -7.03
C LEU A 131 -0.99 -15.52 -8.44
#